data_AF-A0A3P8AAL7-F1
#
_entry.id   AF-A0A3P8AAL7-F1
#
_cell.length_a   1.000
_cell.length_b   1.000
_cell.length_c   1.000
_cell.angle_alpha   90.00
_cell.angle_beta   90.00
_cell.angle_gamma   90.00
#
_symmetry.space_group_name_H-M   'P 1'
#
loop_
_entity.id
_entity.type
_entity.pdbx_description
1 polymer ?
#
loop_
_entity_poly.entity_id
_entity_poly.type
_entity_poly.pdbx_seq_one_letter_code
_entity_poly.pdbx_strand_id
1 'polypeptide(L)'
;MFSLPILLGSLTITSAYLAGCGPYILRNSTPFDTLKYSRQPEDGEYQHGTYVNLLCSSGPVVEGKDETACNNGEWLEPLGRCPHMCRVAVLWLKWHFRPDKVTPGQTKNELQAHLAQRVGKCYNSYSGKTDSITFTCRDGFWDPSVVCPQ
;
A
#
# COMPACT_ATOMS: atom_id res chain seq x y z
N MET A 1 58.14 -52.55 4.43
CA MET A 1 57.69 -51.37 5.20
C MET A 1 57.07 -50.39 4.22
N PHE A 2 55.75 -50.42 4.06
CA PHE A 2 55.02 -49.45 3.23
C PHE A 2 54.30 -48.50 4.19
N SER A 3 54.78 -47.26 4.29
CA SER A 3 54.08 -46.20 5.03
C SER A 3 53.06 -45.56 4.10
N LEU A 4 51.78 -45.65 4.45
CA LEU A 4 50.68 -44.94 3.79
C LEU A 4 50.80 -43.42 4.01
N PRO A 5 50.51 -42.59 3.00
CA PRO A 5 50.34 -41.16 3.19
C PRO A 5 49.00 -40.86 3.86
N ILE A 6 49.04 -39.99 4.87
CA ILE A 6 47.87 -39.48 5.60
C ILE A 6 47.17 -38.49 4.68
N LEU A 7 45.95 -38.82 4.23
CA LEU A 7 45.06 -37.85 3.59
C LEU A 7 44.60 -36.84 4.64
N LEU A 8 45.16 -35.63 4.56
CA LEU A 8 44.60 -34.45 5.19
C LEU A 8 43.33 -34.06 4.42
N GLY A 9 42.19 -34.56 4.86
CA GLY A 9 40.89 -34.11 4.39
C GLY A 9 40.70 -32.64 4.76
N SER A 10 40.63 -31.76 3.76
CA SER A 10 40.26 -30.37 3.94
C SER A 10 38.81 -30.31 4.41
N LEU A 11 38.61 -29.93 5.67
CA LEU A 11 37.30 -29.51 6.19
C LEU A 11 36.89 -28.25 5.44
N THR A 12 36.08 -28.39 4.40
CA THR A 12 35.33 -27.27 3.86
C THR A 12 34.33 -26.87 4.92
N ILE A 13 34.59 -25.75 5.60
CA ILE A 13 33.57 -25.06 6.38
C ILE A 13 32.53 -24.64 5.35
N THR A 14 31.51 -25.47 5.13
CA THR A 14 30.27 -25.01 4.52
C THR A 14 29.71 -24.01 5.50
N SER A 15 30.03 -22.73 5.28
CA SER A 15 29.31 -21.61 5.89
C SER A 15 27.84 -22.00 5.82
N ALA A 16 27.16 -22.07 6.97
CA ALA A 16 25.71 -22.17 6.98
C ALA A 16 25.21 -20.86 6.36
N TYR A 17 25.18 -20.80 5.04
CA TYR A 17 24.59 -19.70 4.29
C TYR A 17 23.12 -19.76 4.69
N LEU A 18 22.70 -18.85 5.57
CA LEU A 18 21.29 -18.64 5.81
C LEU A 18 20.71 -18.33 4.43
N ALA A 19 19.78 -19.15 3.97
CA ALA A 19 19.19 -18.98 2.64
C ALA A 19 18.71 -17.53 2.50
N GLY A 20 19.04 -16.90 1.37
CA GLY A 20 18.53 -15.58 1.05
C GLY A 20 17.08 -15.66 0.59
N CYS A 21 16.33 -14.59 0.77
CA CYS A 21 14.98 -14.50 0.24
C CYS A 21 15.03 -14.02 -1.21
N GLY A 22 14.16 -14.58 -2.07
CA GLY A 22 13.94 -14.00 -3.40
C GLY A 22 13.28 -12.61 -3.33
N PRO A 23 13.14 -11.90 -4.47
CA PRO A 23 12.39 -10.66 -4.55
C PRO A 23 11.00 -10.78 -3.95
N TYR A 24 10.60 -9.77 -3.17
CA TYR A 24 9.28 -9.78 -2.55
C TYR A 24 8.19 -9.60 -3.61
N ILE A 25 7.18 -10.47 -3.58
CA ILE A 25 6.02 -10.41 -4.49
C ILE A 25 4.84 -9.82 -3.73
N LEU A 26 4.57 -8.54 -3.97
CA LEU A 26 3.40 -7.88 -3.39
C LEU A 26 2.12 -8.38 -4.07
N ARG A 27 1.16 -8.87 -3.27
CA ARG A 27 -0.15 -9.27 -3.76
C ARG A 27 -1.00 -8.04 -4.05
N ASN A 28 -1.77 -8.09 -5.14
CA ASN A 28 -2.69 -7.02 -5.55
C ASN A 28 -1.99 -5.66 -5.73
N SER A 29 -0.76 -5.66 -6.26
CA SER A 29 0.00 -4.43 -6.45
C SER A 29 -0.71 -3.47 -7.40
N THR A 30 -0.65 -2.18 -7.07
CA THR A 30 -1.12 -1.09 -7.90
C THR A 30 0.06 -0.26 -8.42
N PRO A 31 -0.12 0.56 -9.47
CA PRO A 31 0.93 1.47 -9.95
C PRO A 31 1.40 2.51 -8.92
N PHE A 32 0.68 2.65 -7.80
CA PHE A 32 0.93 3.62 -6.74
C PHE A 32 1.78 3.05 -5.60
N ASP A 33 2.17 1.78 -5.72
CA ASP A 33 2.86 1.00 -4.70
C ASP A 33 4.35 1.01 -4.98
N THR A 34 5.17 1.19 -3.95
CA THR A 34 6.63 1.13 -4.06
C THR A 34 7.20 0.27 -2.94
N LEU A 35 7.96 -0.75 -3.30
CA LEU A 35 8.72 -1.55 -2.35
C LEU A 35 10.11 -0.95 -2.18
N LYS A 36 10.47 -0.64 -0.94
CA LYS A 36 11.80 -0.13 -0.57
C LYS A 36 12.52 -1.15 0.29
N TYR A 37 13.61 -1.68 -0.24
CA TYR A 37 14.46 -2.63 0.46
C TYR A 37 15.53 -1.91 1.28
N SER A 38 15.91 -2.47 2.41
CA SER A 38 16.99 -1.95 3.26
C SER A 38 18.39 -2.21 2.72
N ARG A 39 18.51 -3.29 1.94
CA ARG A 39 19.75 -3.74 1.31
C ARG A 39 19.45 -4.14 -0.12
N GLN A 40 20.45 -3.98 -0.99
CA GLN A 40 20.38 -4.50 -2.35
C GLN A 40 20.56 -6.03 -2.32
N PRO A 41 20.00 -6.76 -3.31
CA PRO A 41 20.22 -8.19 -3.41
C PRO A 41 21.66 -8.49 -3.84
N GLU A 42 22.21 -9.60 -3.34
CA GLU A 42 23.49 -10.19 -3.76
C GLU A 42 23.17 -11.49 -4.50
N ASP A 43 23.72 -11.66 -5.71
CA ASP A 43 23.44 -12.83 -6.58
C ASP A 43 21.93 -13.13 -6.79
N GLY A 44 21.10 -12.10 -6.73
CA GLY A 44 19.65 -12.19 -6.93
C GLY A 44 18.83 -12.49 -5.66
N GLU A 45 19.48 -12.65 -4.51
CA GLU A 45 18.84 -12.93 -3.23
C GLU A 45 19.08 -11.81 -2.19
N TYR A 46 18.12 -11.66 -1.28
CA TYR A 46 18.21 -10.76 -0.14
C TYR A 46 18.66 -11.53 1.10
N GLN A 47 19.78 -11.12 1.71
CA GLN A 47 20.31 -11.77 2.90
C GLN A 47 19.31 -11.73 4.09
N HIS A 48 19.39 -12.74 4.96
CA HIS A 48 18.68 -12.76 6.25
C HIS A 48 18.82 -11.42 7.00
N GLY A 49 17.71 -10.92 7.55
CA GLY A 49 17.61 -9.63 8.24
C GLY A 49 17.32 -8.45 7.30
N THR A 50 17.19 -8.67 5.98
CA THR A 50 16.80 -7.59 5.06
C THR A 50 15.34 -7.26 5.28
N TYR A 51 14.98 -5.99 5.37
CA TYR A 51 13.60 -5.55 5.51
C TYR A 51 13.12 -4.88 4.22
N VAL A 52 11.84 -5.04 3.91
CA VAL A 52 11.16 -4.37 2.80
C VAL A 52 9.98 -3.59 3.36
N ASN A 53 9.91 -2.31 2.99
CA ASN A 53 8.81 -1.41 3.34
C ASN A 53 7.93 -1.15 2.12
N LEU A 54 6.61 -1.23 2.30
CA LEU A 54 5.60 -0.84 1.33
C LEU A 54 5.25 0.64 1.52
N LEU A 55 5.48 1.42 0.48
CA LEU A 55 5.12 2.83 0.42
C LEU A 55 3.94 3.02 -0.54
N CYS A 56 2.91 3.69 -0.06
CA CYS A 56 1.65 3.88 -0.77
C CYS A 56 1.40 5.36 -1.02
N SER A 57 1.43 5.80 -2.27
CA SER A 57 1.05 7.18 -2.61
C SER A 57 -0.45 7.44 -2.46
N SER A 58 -1.26 6.37 -2.39
CA SER A 58 -2.70 6.45 -2.15
C SER A 58 -3.09 6.62 -0.68
N GLY A 59 -2.15 6.59 0.27
CA GLY A 59 -2.39 6.74 1.71
C GLY A 59 -1.85 5.56 2.54
N PRO A 60 -2.07 5.52 3.87
CA PRO A 60 -1.52 4.49 4.74
C PRO A 60 -1.92 3.06 4.34
N VAL A 61 -1.02 2.09 4.54
CA VAL A 61 -1.27 0.66 4.29
C VAL A 61 -2.49 0.18 5.07
N VAL A 62 -3.30 -0.67 4.44
CA VAL A 62 -4.48 -1.31 5.02
C VAL A 62 -4.32 -2.83 5.01
N GLU A 63 -5.11 -3.52 5.84
CA GLU A 63 -5.20 -4.99 5.87
C GLU A 63 -3.87 -5.72 6.17
N GLY A 64 -2.93 -5.08 6.85
CA GLY A 64 -1.67 -5.71 7.22
C GLY A 64 -0.61 -4.72 7.65
N LYS A 65 0.63 -5.19 7.69
CA LYS A 65 1.82 -4.38 8.00
C LYS A 65 2.39 -3.75 6.73
N ASP A 66 3.08 -2.63 6.91
CA ASP A 66 3.85 -1.94 5.89
C ASP A 66 5.29 -2.43 5.79
N GLU A 67 5.77 -3.25 6.73
CA GLU A 67 7.11 -3.83 6.73
C GLU A 67 7.11 -5.35 6.91
N THR A 68 8.04 -6.03 6.25
CA THR A 68 8.36 -7.45 6.52
C THR A 68 9.86 -7.69 6.37
N ALA A 69 10.37 -8.75 7.01
CA ALA A 69 11.79 -9.07 7.04
C ALA A 69 12.07 -10.46 6.47
N CYS A 70 13.20 -10.58 5.78
CA CYS A 70 13.74 -11.84 5.31
C CYS A 70 14.33 -12.61 6.48
N ASN A 71 13.86 -13.84 6.67
CA ASN A 71 14.30 -14.72 7.73
C ASN A 71 14.58 -16.12 7.16
N ASN A 72 15.86 -16.42 6.91
CA ASN A 72 16.33 -17.75 6.51
C ASN A 72 15.62 -18.31 5.26
N GLY A 73 15.51 -17.49 4.22
CA GLY A 73 14.96 -17.87 2.92
C GLY A 73 13.50 -17.47 2.71
N GLU A 74 12.81 -17.08 3.78
CA GLU A 74 11.39 -16.72 3.72
C GLU A 74 11.11 -15.33 4.29
N TRP A 75 10.17 -14.63 3.67
CA TRP A 75 9.65 -13.37 4.22
C TRP A 75 8.67 -13.69 5.34
N LEU A 76 8.90 -13.15 6.55
CA LEU A 76 8.19 -13.55 7.77
C LEU A 76 6.67 -13.43 7.68
N GLU A 77 6.18 -12.24 7.35
CA GLU A 77 4.75 -11.95 7.25
C GLU A 77 4.42 -11.31 5.90
N PRO A 78 3.23 -11.57 5.34
CA PRO A 78 2.80 -10.85 4.16
C PRO A 78 2.56 -9.37 4.50
N LEU A 79 2.99 -8.48 3.61
CA LEU A 79 2.63 -7.08 3.65
C LEU A 79 1.11 -6.94 3.41
N GLY A 80 0.54 -5.87 3.95
CA GLY A 80 -0.81 -5.43 3.61
C GLY A 80 -0.86 -4.92 2.16
N ARG A 81 -1.83 -4.06 1.88
CA ARG A 81 -1.97 -3.43 0.56
C ARG A 81 -2.12 -1.92 0.67
N CYS A 82 -1.83 -1.24 -0.44
CA CYS A 82 -2.18 0.16 -0.57
C CYS A 82 -3.71 0.33 -0.73
N PRO A 83 -4.30 1.35 -0.09
CA PRO A 83 -5.73 1.60 -0.20
C PRO A 83 -6.08 2.16 -1.59
N HIS A 84 -7.31 1.95 -2.03
CA HIS A 84 -7.83 2.57 -3.23
C HIS A 84 -8.12 4.07 -3.01
N MET A 85 -7.87 4.87 -4.03
CA MET A 85 -8.19 6.29 -4.06
C MET A 85 -9.67 6.53 -4.42
N CYS A 86 -10.27 7.60 -3.92
CA CYS A 86 -11.67 7.93 -4.19
C CYS A 86 -11.81 8.94 -5.33
N ARG A 87 -12.73 8.66 -6.26
CA ARG A 87 -13.06 9.61 -7.33
C ARG A 87 -14.03 10.68 -6.82
N VAL A 88 -13.69 11.96 -6.99
CA VAL A 88 -14.57 13.08 -6.60
C VAL A 88 -15.89 13.07 -7.38
N ALA A 89 -15.88 12.64 -8.64
CA ALA A 89 -17.09 12.49 -9.48
C ALA A 89 -18.25 11.75 -8.79
N VAL A 90 -17.95 10.79 -7.92
CA VAL A 90 -18.96 9.94 -7.27
C VAL A 90 -19.87 10.78 -6.35
N LEU A 91 -19.33 11.80 -5.68
CA LEU A 91 -20.11 12.70 -4.81
C LEU A 91 -21.19 13.45 -5.61
N TRP A 92 -20.88 13.83 -6.86
CA TRP A 92 -21.83 14.49 -7.74
C TRP A 92 -22.82 13.51 -8.37
N LEU A 93 -22.31 12.47 -9.03
CA LEU A 93 -23.11 11.63 -9.93
C LEU A 93 -24.00 10.64 -9.17
N LYS A 94 -23.52 10.14 -8.03
CA LYS A 94 -24.22 9.12 -7.24
C LYS A 94 -24.96 9.71 -6.04
N TRP A 95 -24.37 10.70 -5.39
CA TRP A 95 -24.88 11.22 -4.12
C TRP A 95 -25.53 12.62 -4.23
N HIS A 96 -25.48 13.25 -5.41
CA HIS A 96 -26.08 14.55 -5.73
C HIS A 96 -25.55 15.77 -4.93
N PHE A 97 -24.33 15.69 -4.39
CA PHE A 97 -23.70 16.82 -3.70
C PHE A 97 -22.99 17.77 -4.67
N ARG A 98 -23.07 19.08 -4.41
CA ARG A 98 -22.24 20.08 -5.08
C ARG A 98 -20.94 20.27 -4.30
N PRO A 99 -19.75 20.19 -4.94
CA PRO A 99 -18.49 20.49 -4.26
C PRO A 99 -18.42 21.98 -3.89
N ASP A 100 -17.87 22.27 -2.71
CA ASP A 100 -17.89 23.62 -2.13
C ASP A 100 -17.14 24.67 -2.94
N LYS A 101 -16.05 24.26 -3.60
CA LYS A 101 -15.29 25.08 -4.52
C LYS A 101 -14.70 24.17 -5.59
N VAL A 102 -15.14 24.32 -6.84
CA VAL A 102 -14.32 23.90 -7.98
C VAL A 102 -13.29 25.00 -8.16
N THR A 103 -12.17 24.95 -7.43
CA THR A 103 -11.04 25.82 -7.78
C THR A 103 -10.60 25.49 -9.21
N PRO A 104 -10.10 26.47 -9.99
CA PRO A 104 -9.56 26.18 -11.32
C PRO A 104 -8.40 25.19 -11.16
N GLY A 105 -8.63 23.92 -11.51
CA GLY A 105 -7.70 22.81 -11.30
C GLY A 105 -8.34 21.53 -10.74
N GLN A 106 -9.47 21.60 -10.03
CA GLN A 106 -10.16 20.41 -9.51
C GLN A 106 -11.19 19.90 -10.50
N THR A 107 -10.77 19.01 -11.39
CA THR A 107 -11.67 18.42 -12.39
C THR A 107 -12.48 17.27 -11.79
N LYS A 108 -13.62 16.94 -12.40
CA LYS A 108 -14.47 15.77 -12.07
C LYS A 108 -13.68 14.45 -11.98
N ASN A 109 -12.51 14.37 -12.61
CA ASN A 109 -11.67 13.17 -12.64
C ASN A 109 -10.60 13.11 -11.55
N GLU A 110 -10.59 14.05 -10.59
CA GLU A 110 -9.59 14.07 -9.52
C GLU A 110 -9.77 12.86 -8.58
N LEU A 111 -8.66 12.15 -8.36
CA LEU A 111 -8.54 11.09 -7.37
C LEU A 111 -8.05 11.68 -6.06
N GLN A 112 -8.69 11.28 -4.95
CA GLN A 112 -8.28 11.65 -3.61
C GLN A 112 -7.69 10.45 -2.90
N ALA A 113 -6.57 10.67 -2.22
CA ALA A 113 -5.94 9.67 -1.38
C ALA A 113 -6.89 9.21 -0.27
N HIS A 114 -6.65 8.01 0.25
CA HIS A 114 -7.29 7.49 1.44
C HIS A 114 -7.15 8.47 2.61
N LEU A 115 -8.21 8.58 3.41
CA LEU A 115 -8.43 9.51 4.51
C LEU A 115 -8.52 10.99 4.11
N ALA A 116 -8.38 11.34 2.83
CA ALA A 116 -8.65 12.69 2.38
C ALA A 116 -10.12 13.06 2.64
N GLN A 117 -10.33 14.30 3.08
CA GLN A 117 -11.65 14.83 3.35
C GLN A 117 -12.12 15.80 2.27
N ARG A 118 -13.43 15.79 2.01
CA ARG A 118 -14.12 16.72 1.09
C ARG A 118 -15.46 17.13 1.66
N VAL A 119 -15.78 18.41 1.59
CA VAL A 119 -17.09 18.93 1.97
C VAL A 119 -17.99 19.00 0.74
N GLY A 120 -19.14 18.34 0.81
CA GLY A 120 -20.22 18.44 -0.17
C GLY A 120 -21.38 19.24 0.40
N LYS A 121 -21.97 20.12 -0.42
CA LYS A 121 -23.23 20.82 -0.12
C LYS A 121 -24.42 20.09 -0.71
N CYS A 122 -25.44 19.92 0.11
CA CYS A 122 -26.75 19.43 -0.27
C CYS A 122 -27.77 20.55 -0.10
N TYR A 123 -28.54 20.84 -1.15
CA TYR A 123 -29.62 21.82 -1.07
C TYR A 123 -30.94 21.08 -0.88
N ASN A 124 -31.66 21.38 0.19
CA ASN A 124 -32.99 20.85 0.44
C ASN A 124 -34.05 21.85 -0.01
N SER A 125 -34.79 21.48 -1.06
CA SER A 125 -35.83 22.32 -1.66
C SER A 125 -37.04 22.54 -0.75
N TYR A 126 -37.36 21.58 0.12
CA TYR A 126 -38.50 21.64 1.05
C TYR A 126 -38.27 22.57 2.23
N SER A 127 -37.06 22.58 2.78
CA SER A 127 -36.71 23.42 3.94
C SER A 127 -36.01 24.73 3.57
N GLY A 128 -35.58 24.88 2.31
CA GLY A 128 -34.80 26.02 1.83
C GLY A 128 -33.40 26.10 2.43
N LYS A 129 -32.93 25.04 3.10
CA LYS A 129 -31.62 24.99 3.77
C LYS A 129 -30.58 24.31 2.91
N THR A 130 -29.32 24.71 3.10
CA THR A 130 -28.17 24.02 2.54
C THR A 130 -27.40 23.37 3.67
N ASP A 131 -27.30 22.04 3.62
CA ASP A 131 -26.52 21.26 4.58
C ASP A 131 -25.14 20.98 3.99
N SER A 132 -24.11 21.03 4.84
CA SER A 132 -22.74 20.67 4.48
C SER A 132 -22.36 19.37 5.16
N ILE A 133 -21.91 18.40 4.38
CA ILE A 133 -21.46 17.09 4.87
C ILE A 133 -19.99 16.92 4.52
N THR A 134 -19.19 16.50 5.50
CA THR A 134 -17.79 16.14 5.28
C THR A 134 -17.70 14.65 4.99
N PHE A 135 -17.21 14.33 3.79
CA PHE A 135 -16.93 12.97 3.35
C PHE A 135 -15.45 12.66 3.57
N THR A 136 -15.14 11.46 4.02
CA THR A 136 -13.79 10.92 4.14
C THR A 136 -13.62 9.79 3.13
N CYS A 137 -12.53 9.80 2.39
CA CYS A 137 -12.20 8.71 1.47
C CYS A 137 -11.76 7.47 2.27
N ARG A 138 -12.54 6.40 2.25
CA ARG A 138 -12.21 5.10 2.85
C ARG A 138 -12.06 4.06 1.75
N ASP A 139 -10.81 3.78 1.40
CA ASP A 139 -10.43 2.68 0.50
C ASP A 139 -11.30 2.60 -0.78
N GLY A 140 -11.33 3.70 -1.53
CA GLY A 140 -12.09 3.81 -2.79
C GLY A 140 -13.54 4.29 -2.64
N PHE A 141 -14.07 4.38 -1.42
CA PHE A 141 -15.45 4.79 -1.14
C PHE A 141 -15.52 6.06 -0.30
N TRP A 142 -16.48 6.93 -0.60
CA TRP A 142 -16.77 8.10 0.24
C TRP A 142 -17.69 7.73 1.40
N ASP A 143 -17.29 8.08 2.61
CA ASP A 143 -18.02 7.87 3.86
C ASP A 143 -18.35 9.24 4.50
N PRO A 144 -19.61 9.52 4.90
CA PRO A 144 -20.76 8.61 4.92
C PRO A 144 -21.39 8.42 3.54
N SER A 145 -22.04 7.27 3.32
CA SER A 145 -22.77 6.96 2.09
C SER A 145 -24.21 7.48 2.15
N VAL A 146 -24.37 8.81 2.06
CA VAL A 146 -25.67 9.50 2.14
C VAL A 146 -26.03 10.14 0.80
N VAL A 147 -27.32 10.07 0.42
CA VAL A 147 -27.85 10.72 -0.79
C VAL A 147 -28.51 12.04 -0.38
N CYS A 148 -28.21 13.13 -1.10
CA CYS A 148 -28.90 14.39 -0.90
C CYS A 148 -30.40 14.25 -1.31
N PRO A 149 -31.37 14.68 -0.48
CA PRO A 149 -32.77 14.70 -0.87
C PRO A 149 -32.98 15.60 -2.09
N GLN A 150 -33.76 15.14 -3.07
CA GLN A 150 -34.17 15.93 -4.24
C GLN A 150 -35.46 16.68 -3.95
#